data_AF-A0A1W6L7V9-F1
#
_entry.id   AF-A0A1W6L7V9-F1
#
_cell.length_a   1.000
_cell.length_b   1.000
_cell.length_c   1.000
_cell.angle_alpha   90.00
_cell.angle_beta   90.00
_cell.angle_gamma   90.00
#
_symmetry.space_group_name_H-M   'P 1'
#
loop_
_entity.id
_entity.type
_entity.pdbx_description
1 polymer ?
#
loop_
_entity_poly.entity_id
_entity_poly.type
_entity_poly.pdbx_seq_one_letter_code
_entity_poly.pdbx_strand_id
1 'polypeptide(L)' 'MQTQDLVANPFALMLNPAEVIQAMERSDRLERLQRRVCRPLDKPLIAHVPAAFDDYDHAIDAEPETDLGE' A
#
# COMPACT_ATOMS: atom_id res chain seq x y z
N MET A 1 11.38 -12.28 18.89
CA MET A 1 12.00 -11.01 18.46
C MET A 1 11.57 -10.58 17.04
N GLN A 2 11.02 -11.48 16.21
CA GLN A 2 10.63 -11.19 14.81
C GLN A 2 9.46 -10.19 14.63
N THR A 3 8.62 -9.97 15.64
CA THR A 3 7.46 -9.07 15.52
C THR A 3 7.81 -7.60 15.40
N GLN A 4 8.99 -7.17 15.87
CA GLN A 4 9.42 -5.78 15.82
C GLN A 4 9.89 -5.38 14.40
N ASP A 5 10.54 -6.29 13.67
CA ASP A 5 10.99 -6.04 12.28
C ASP A 5 9.81 -5.91 11.29
N LEU A 6 8.72 -6.66 11.52
CA LEU A 6 7.49 -6.54 10.74
C LEU A 6 6.81 -5.16 10.87
N VAL A 7 6.99 -4.49 12.01
CA VAL A 7 6.45 -3.13 12.24
C VAL A 7 7.35 -2.07 11.60
N ALA A 8 8.67 -2.31 11.56
CA ALA A 8 9.65 -1.41 10.96
C ALA A 8 9.65 -1.45 9.42
N ASN A 9 9.28 -2.60 8.82
CA ASN A 9 9.22 -2.74 7.38
C ASN A 9 7.89 -3.39 6.93
N PRO A 10 6.92 -2.57 6.45
CA PRO A 10 5.59 -3.06 6.08
C PRO A 10 5.61 -4.00 4.86
N PHE A 11 6.70 -4.01 4.09
CA PHE A 11 6.86 -4.86 2.91
C PHE A 11 7.78 -6.06 3.14
N ALA A 12 8.30 -6.26 4.35
CA ALA A 12 9.18 -7.39 4.66
C ALA A 12 8.52 -8.74 4.31
N LEU A 13 7.19 -8.85 4.48
CA LEU A 13 6.41 -10.03 4.11
C LEU A 13 6.31 -10.27 2.59
N MET A 14 6.53 -9.24 1.76
CA MET A 14 6.51 -9.37 0.31
C MET A 14 7.80 -9.95 -0.27
N LEU A 15 8.89 -9.97 0.52
CA LEU A 15 10.18 -10.53 0.09
C LEU A 15 10.13 -12.05 -0.02
N ASN A 16 9.28 -12.71 0.77
CA ASN A 16 9.08 -14.15 0.71
C ASN A 16 7.60 -14.52 0.93
N PRO A 17 6.77 -14.41 -0.12
CA PRO A 17 5.33 -14.68 0.01
C PRO A 17 5.03 -16.16 0.32
N ALA A 18 5.91 -17.08 -0.09
CA ALA A 18 5.71 -18.52 0.12
C ALA A 18 5.76 -18.89 1.61
N GLU A 19 6.67 -18.30 2.38
CA GLU A 19 6.75 -18.51 3.84
C GLU A 19 5.51 -18.00 4.56
N VAL A 20 4.93 -16.89 4.11
CA VAL A 20 3.70 -16.33 4.68
C VAL A 20 2.53 -17.27 4.48
N ILE A 21 2.35 -17.78 3.26
CA ILE A 21 1.27 -18.74 2.95
C ILE A 21 1.44 -20.00 3.80
N GLN A 22 2.65 -20.54 3.89
CA GLN A 22 2.92 -21.72 4.70
C GLN A 22 2.64 -21.50 6.20
N ALA A 23 2.94 -20.31 6.73
CA ALA A 23 2.61 -19.95 8.10
C ALA A 23 1.10 -19.78 8.31
N MET A 24 0.38 -19.25 7.32
CA MET A 24 -1.07 -19.13 7.34
C MET A 24 -1.77 -20.49 7.37
N GLU A 25 -1.32 -21.45 6.55
CA GLU A 25 -1.87 -22.81 6.48
C GLU A 25 -1.76 -23.58 7.81
N ARG A 26 -0.74 -23.28 8.62
CA ARG A 26 -0.52 -23.92 9.93
C ARG A 26 -1.28 -23.25 11.09
N SER A 27 -2.01 -22.17 10.83
CA SER A 27 -2.65 -21.37 11.88
C SER A 27 -4.11 -21.73 12.07
N ASP A 28 -4.43 -22.55 13.07
CA ASP A 28 -5.81 -22.89 13.46
C ASP A 28 -6.68 -21.66 13.72
N ARG A 29 -6.08 -20.57 14.21
CA ARG A 29 -6.78 -19.30 14.47
C ARG A 29 -7.21 -18.62 13.18
N LEU A 30 -6.36 -18.61 12.15
CA LEU A 30 -6.70 -18.08 10.83
C LEU A 30 -7.64 -19.01 10.07
N GLU A 31 -7.47 -20.32 10.21
CA GLU A 31 -8.37 -21.33 9.64
C GLU A 31 -9.80 -21.18 10.17
N ARG A 32 -9.95 -20.92 11.48
CA ARG A 32 -11.25 -20.66 12.12
C ARG A 32 -11.80 -19.26 11.84
N LEU A 33 -11.08 -18.41 11.10
CA LEU A 33 -11.53 -17.07 10.74
C LEU A 33 -12.62 -17.15 9.66
N GLN A 34 -13.81 -17.56 10.08
CA GLN A 34 -14.98 -17.60 9.21
C GLN A 34 -15.51 -16.17 9.03
N ARG A 35 -15.37 -15.65 7.81
CA ARG A 35 -16.13 -14.51 7.27
C ARG A 35 -15.81 -13.14 7.88
N ARG A 36 -14.65 -12.62 7.53
CA ARG A 36 -14.62 -11.24 7.05
C ARG A 36 -14.16 -11.32 5.61
N VAL A 37 -15.03 -10.94 4.68
CA VAL A 37 -14.60 -10.78 3.29
C VAL A 37 -13.50 -9.74 3.33
N CYS A 38 -12.25 -10.17 3.15
CA CYS A 38 -11.15 -9.24 2.97
C CYS A 38 -11.44 -8.49 1.69
N ARG A 39 -11.86 -7.24 1.86
CA ARG A 39 -12.12 -6.26 0.81
C ARG A 39 -11.00 -5.21 0.80
N PRO A 40 -9.71 -5.59 0.74
CA PRO A 40 -8.61 -4.65 0.94
C PRO A 40 -8.59 -3.53 -0.12
N LEU A 41 -9.27 -3.73 -1.25
CA LEU A 41 -9.36 -2.77 -2.36
C LEU A 41 -10.79 -2.45 -2.82
N ASP A 42 -11.83 -3.14 -2.33
CA ASP A 42 -13.20 -2.90 -2.84
C ASP A 42 -13.83 -1.59 -2.37
N LYS A 43 -13.20 -0.91 -1.40
CA LYS A 43 -13.47 0.49 -1.12
C LYS A 43 -12.18 1.24 -1.35
N PRO A 44 -11.94 1.81 -2.54
CA PRO A 44 -10.88 2.81 -2.67
C PRO A 44 -11.22 3.94 -1.70
N LEU A 45 -10.56 3.93 -0.54
CA LEU A 45 -10.53 5.04 0.41
C LEU A 45 -9.54 6.10 -0.08
N ILE A 46 -9.55 6.39 -1.38
CA ILE A 46 -8.99 7.64 -1.85
C ILE A 46 -10.04 8.67 -1.43
N ALA A 47 -9.90 9.16 -0.20
CA ALA A 47 -10.56 10.41 0.18
C ALA A 47 -10.23 11.39 -0.95
N HIS A 48 -11.25 12.00 -1.55
CA HIS A 48 -11.04 13.13 -2.44
C HIS A 48 -10.10 14.09 -1.72
N VAL A 49 -8.88 14.16 -2.22
CA VAL A 49 -7.82 14.97 -1.66
C VAL A 49 -8.36 16.41 -1.68
N PRO A 50 -8.27 17.19 -0.59
CA PRO A 50 -8.71 18.58 -0.64
C PRO A 50 -7.95 19.29 -1.76
N ALA A 51 -8.65 20.16 -2.51
CA ALA A 51 -8.18 20.86 -3.71
C ALA A 51 -6.79 21.52 -3.60
N ALA A 52 -6.28 21.71 -2.38
CA ALA A 52 -4.93 22.20 -2.10
C ALA A 52 -3.80 21.31 -2.65
N PHE A 53 -4.04 20.03 -2.99
CA PHE A 53 -3.04 19.20 -3.68
C PHE A 53 -3.10 19.35 -5.21
N ASP A 54 -4.24 19.75 -5.78
CA ASP A 54 -4.37 20.03 -7.21
C ASP A 54 -3.58 21.29 -7.60
N ASP A 55 -3.40 22.23 -6.65
CA ASP A 55 -2.64 23.46 -6.87
C ASP A 55 -1.18 23.18 -7.29
N TYR A 56 -0.57 22.10 -6.77
CA TYR A 56 0.82 21.76 -7.08
C TYR A 56 0.95 21.12 -8.46
N ASP A 57 0.04 20.21 -8.80
CA ASP A 57 -0.02 19.59 -10.13
C ASP A 57 -0.32 20.66 -11.19
N HIS A 58 -1.26 21.57 -10.93
CA HIS A 58 -1.53 22.71 -11.81
C HIS A 58 -0.35 23.67 -11.96
N ALA A 59 0.43 23.89 -10.90
CA ALA A 59 1.62 24.73 -10.99
C ALA A 59 2.67 24.11 -11.93
N ILE A 60 2.89 22.79 -11.82
CA ILE A 60 3.81 22.05 -12.70
C ILE A 60 3.32 22.06 -14.15
N ASP A 61 2.04 21.77 -14.39
CA ASP A 61 1.45 21.78 -15.74
C ASP A 61 1.48 23.18 -16.39
N ALA A 62 1.46 24.23 -15.56
CA ALA A 62 1.54 25.61 -16.00
C ALA A 62 2.98 26.11 -16.20
N GLU A 63 4.01 25.36 -15.76
CA GLU A 63 5.38 25.71 -16.06
C GLU A 63 5.63 25.50 -17.57
N PRO A 64 6.11 26.53 -18.29
CA PRO A 64 6.47 26.37 -19.68
C PRO A 64 7.64 25.40 -19.77
N GLU A 65 7.51 24.38 -20.62
CA GLU A 65 8.60 23.44 -20.90
C GLU A 65 9.79 24.21 -21.45
N THR A 66 10.76 24.50 -20.58
CA THR A 66 11.98 25.16 -20.98
C THR A 66 12.78 24.15 -21.79
N ASP A 67 12.83 24.39 -23.10
CA ASP A 67 13.72 23.68 -24.03
C ASP A 67 15.17 23.91 -23.60
N LEU A 68 15.68 23.05 -22.72
CA LEU A 68 17.10 22.97 -22.38
C LEU A 68 17.80 22.24 -23.52
N GLY A 69 17.95 22.95 -24.64
CA GLY A 69 18.55 22.47 -25.86
C GLY A 69 19.25 23.58 -26.63
N GLU A 70 20.41 24.02 -26.15
CA GLU A 70 21.57 24.40 -27.00
C GLU A 70 22.89 24.01 -26.32
#